data_AF-A0A7C9GKC1-F1
#
_entry.id   AF-A0A7C9GKC1-F1
#
_cell.length_a   1.000
_cell.length_b   1.000
_cell.length_c   1.000
_cell.angle_alpha   90.00
_cell.angle_beta   90.00
_cell.angle_gamma   90.00
#
_symmetry.space_group_name_H-M   'P 1'
#
loop_
_entity.id
_entity.type
_entity.pdbx_description
1 polymer ?
#
loop_
_entity_poly.entity_id
_entity_poly.type
_entity_poly.pdbx_seq_one_letter_code
_entity_poly.pdbx_strand_id
1 'polypeptide(L)'
;MVRREKHRLDDQPTFLTKGGYSMLCIVMRRFCWGIILALPFLAGGVMAKGPMETRTNGVKVTLSADIYPDPCGVEIGSGDGSHMDGSTLDFGSLPAAKFKNAGDILDPQTFVLKLTDCGDPSVLGIQPNITVVGDTIAGTNKVFRDPDSDDSLGRTSKGLGFVFAVGDQQEIEQEDNWLMNNIPTELSDDIEVASGVSIPMTVAITRKGSEGIQPGALVAKVRFIFTYP
;
A
#
# COMPACT_ATOMS: atom_id res chain seq x y z
N MET A 1 -49.88 -50.63 40.15
CA MET A 1 -50.33 -51.00 38.80
C MET A 1 -49.57 -52.25 38.37
N VAL A 2 -50.30 -53.34 38.16
CA VAL A 2 -50.02 -54.66 37.53
C VAL A 2 -48.62 -55.32 37.58
N ARG A 3 -48.68 -56.56 38.08
CA ARG A 3 -47.75 -57.71 38.25
C ARG A 3 -47.33 -58.40 36.94
N ARG A 4 -46.08 -58.91 36.82
CA ARG A 4 -45.72 -60.32 36.47
C ARG A 4 -44.22 -60.59 36.24
N GLU A 5 -43.68 -61.46 37.11
CA GLU A 5 -42.86 -62.67 36.87
C GLU A 5 -42.24 -62.98 35.48
N LYS A 6 -40.94 -63.36 35.55
CA LYS A 6 -40.32 -64.62 35.06
C LYS A 6 -39.70 -64.71 33.65
N HIS A 7 -38.62 -65.51 33.62
CA HIS A 7 -38.00 -66.30 32.54
C HIS A 7 -36.69 -65.82 31.87
N ARG A 8 -35.70 -66.72 32.02
CA ARG A 8 -34.49 -66.93 31.20
C ARG A 8 -34.85 -67.29 29.75
N LEU A 9 -33.95 -66.94 28.83
CA LEU A 9 -33.50 -67.69 27.63
C LEU A 9 -32.14 -67.04 27.25
N ASP A 10 -30.99 -67.74 27.40
CA ASP A 10 -30.34 -68.63 26.41
C ASP A 10 -29.96 -67.87 25.12
N ASP A 11 -28.73 -67.86 24.61
CA ASP A 11 -27.83 -69.00 24.33
C ASP A 11 -26.34 -68.57 24.28
N GLN A 12 -25.46 -69.51 24.62
CA GLN A 12 -24.10 -69.62 24.08
C GLN A 12 -24.13 -70.73 23.01
N PRO A 13 -23.28 -70.71 21.96
CA PRO A 13 -22.06 -71.52 22.09
C PRO A 13 -20.80 -70.99 21.38
N THR A 14 -19.69 -71.42 22.00
CA THR A 14 -18.32 -71.67 21.52
C THR A 14 -18.11 -71.98 20.02
N PHE A 15 -16.95 -71.61 19.45
CA PHE A 15 -15.89 -72.55 19.04
C PHE A 15 -14.57 -71.84 18.62
N LEU A 16 -13.46 -72.44 19.03
CA LEU A 16 -12.05 -72.03 18.95
C LEU A 16 -11.42 -72.24 17.55
N THR A 17 -10.36 -71.49 17.21
CA THR A 17 -9.07 -72.08 16.77
C THR A 17 -7.90 -71.08 16.70
N LYS A 18 -6.81 -71.42 17.43
CA LYS A 18 -5.35 -71.21 17.21
C LYS A 18 -4.87 -69.95 16.44
N GLY A 19 -3.91 -69.14 16.88
CA GLY A 19 -2.92 -69.24 17.97
C GLY A 19 -1.66 -68.40 17.60
N GLY A 20 -0.85 -68.03 18.61
CA GLY A 20 0.58 -67.72 18.41
C GLY A 20 1.00 -66.24 18.40
N TYR A 21 1.51 -65.79 19.55
CA TYR A 21 2.29 -64.56 19.77
C TYR A 21 3.69 -64.60 19.12
N SER A 22 4.32 -63.42 19.09
CA SER A 22 5.78 -63.11 19.09
C SER A 22 6.36 -62.73 17.72
N MET A 23 6.53 -61.46 17.37
CA MET A 23 7.42 -60.45 17.96
C MET A 23 8.89 -60.93 18.07
N LEU A 24 9.44 -61.52 17.00
CA LEU A 24 10.84 -62.00 17.01
C LEU A 24 11.47 -62.17 15.61
N CYS A 25 11.40 -61.15 14.74
CA CYS A 25 12.23 -61.10 13.51
C CYS A 25 12.78 -59.69 13.21
N ILE A 26 12.86 -58.83 14.23
CA ILE A 26 13.72 -57.66 14.18
C ILE A 26 15.14 -58.17 14.50
N VAL A 27 16.08 -57.86 13.60
CA VAL A 27 17.53 -58.13 13.69
C VAL A 27 18.00 -59.53 13.29
N MET A 28 17.97 -59.81 11.99
CA MET A 28 19.11 -60.44 11.30
C MET A 28 19.20 -59.82 9.90
N ARG A 29 20.18 -58.93 9.69
CA ARG A 29 21.44 -59.28 8.99
C ARG A 29 21.31 -58.90 7.50
N ARG A 30 21.37 -57.61 7.15
CA ARG A 30 22.61 -56.82 6.90
C ARG A 30 23.70 -57.66 6.23
N PHE A 31 24.27 -57.08 5.18
CA PHE A 31 25.31 -57.61 4.30
C PHE A 31 24.82 -58.62 3.28
N CYS A 32 24.36 -58.11 2.14
CA CYS A 32 24.88 -58.51 0.83
C CYS A 32 24.19 -57.72 -0.29
N TRP A 33 25.01 -57.05 -1.11
CA TRP A 33 24.73 -56.47 -2.43
C TRP A 33 24.14 -55.05 -2.35
N GLY A 34 24.88 -53.97 -2.61
CA GLY A 34 26.00 -53.83 -3.53
C GLY A 34 25.56 -52.89 -4.64
N ILE A 35 26.00 -51.63 -4.52
CA ILE A 35 26.41 -50.75 -5.63
C ILE A 35 25.44 -50.70 -6.84
N ILE A 36 24.55 -49.69 -6.87
CA ILE A 36 24.27 -48.95 -8.11
C ILE A 36 24.22 -47.46 -7.75
N LEU A 37 25.34 -46.78 -8.01
CA LEU A 37 25.46 -45.33 -8.08
C LEU A 37 25.60 -44.93 -9.56
N ALA A 38 25.07 -43.74 -9.89
CA ALA A 38 25.16 -42.94 -11.13
C ALA A 38 24.05 -43.22 -12.20
N LEU A 39 22.98 -42.41 -12.28
CA LEU A 39 22.82 -41.03 -12.85
C LEU A 39 22.56 -41.03 -14.37
N PRO A 40 21.92 -40.00 -14.97
CA PRO A 40 20.73 -39.23 -14.60
C PRO A 40 19.72 -39.12 -15.79
N PHE A 41 18.52 -38.58 -15.57
CA PHE A 41 17.88 -37.52 -16.39
C PHE A 41 16.34 -37.51 -16.28
N LEU A 42 15.83 -36.32 -15.94
CA LEU A 42 14.61 -35.66 -16.44
C LEU A 42 13.25 -36.36 -16.23
N ALA A 43 12.44 -35.82 -15.32
CA ALA A 43 11.41 -34.84 -15.67
C ALA A 43 10.34 -34.76 -14.56
N GLY A 44 9.93 -33.54 -14.20
CA GLY A 44 8.77 -33.30 -13.33
C GLY A 44 9.09 -32.74 -11.94
N GLY A 45 10.27 -32.14 -11.75
CA GLY A 45 10.42 -31.14 -10.70
C GLY A 45 9.54 -29.96 -11.06
N VAL A 46 8.31 -29.94 -10.54
CA VAL A 46 7.49 -28.74 -10.53
C VAL A 46 8.27 -27.74 -9.69
N MET A 47 9.04 -26.88 -10.36
CA MET A 47 9.60 -25.70 -9.74
C MET A 47 8.40 -24.93 -9.22
N ALA A 48 8.14 -25.03 -7.92
CA ALA A 48 7.33 -24.04 -7.22
C ALA A 48 8.04 -22.72 -7.49
N LYS A 49 7.54 -21.98 -8.48
CA LYS A 49 7.96 -20.62 -8.77
C LYS A 49 7.78 -19.90 -7.44
N GLY A 50 8.88 -19.55 -6.79
CA GLY A 50 8.85 -18.75 -5.56
C GLY A 50 7.93 -17.55 -5.77
N PRO A 51 7.34 -16.99 -4.70
CA PRO A 51 6.32 -15.96 -4.80
C PRO A 51 6.76 -14.91 -5.83
N MET A 52 6.04 -14.85 -6.95
CA MET A 52 6.38 -13.95 -8.04
C MET A 52 6.20 -12.53 -7.52
N GLU A 53 7.28 -11.76 -7.43
CA GLU A 53 7.22 -10.39 -6.92
C GLU A 53 6.24 -9.59 -7.78
N THR A 54 5.08 -9.29 -7.20
CA THR A 54 4.09 -8.42 -7.81
C THR A 54 4.56 -6.97 -7.66
N ARG A 55 4.81 -6.30 -8.79
CA ARG A 55 5.27 -4.90 -8.83
C ARG A 55 4.23 -3.98 -9.44
N THR A 56 4.02 -2.83 -8.81
CA THR A 56 3.31 -1.67 -9.33
C THR A 56 4.35 -0.82 -10.06
N ASN A 57 4.16 -0.56 -11.36
CA ASN A 57 5.12 0.18 -12.19
C ASN A 57 4.51 1.52 -12.61
N GLY A 58 5.33 2.51 -12.97
CA GLY A 58 4.83 3.79 -13.44
C GLY A 58 4.07 4.53 -12.34
N VAL A 59 4.66 4.54 -11.15
CA VAL A 59 4.09 5.19 -9.98
C VAL A 59 4.45 6.67 -10.02
N LYS A 60 3.49 7.53 -10.34
CA LYS A 60 3.76 8.96 -10.55
C LYS A 60 2.64 9.86 -10.09
N VAL A 61 2.99 11.07 -9.71
CA VAL A 61 2.05 12.14 -9.37
C VAL A 61 2.37 13.37 -10.18
N THR A 62 1.38 13.94 -10.86
CA THR A 62 1.50 15.25 -11.51
C THR A 62 0.83 16.31 -10.65
N LEU A 63 1.57 17.38 -10.40
CA LEU A 63 1.19 18.47 -9.52
C LEU A 63 0.93 19.74 -10.33
N SER A 64 0.00 20.55 -9.83
CA SER A 64 -0.27 21.92 -10.28
C SER A 64 -0.62 22.77 -9.07
N ALA A 65 -0.42 24.07 -9.15
CA ALA A 65 -0.72 24.98 -8.06
C ALA A 65 -1.19 26.32 -8.61
N ASP A 66 -2.19 26.91 -7.95
CA ASP A 66 -2.74 28.22 -8.28
C ASP A 66 -3.00 29.01 -6.98
N ILE A 67 -3.07 30.34 -7.07
CA ILE A 67 -3.38 31.24 -5.96
C ILE A 67 -4.65 32.02 -6.32
N TYR A 68 -5.57 32.25 -5.38
CA TYR A 68 -6.79 33.03 -5.60
C TYR A 68 -7.21 33.90 -4.39
N PRO A 69 -7.52 35.20 -4.59
CA PRO A 69 -7.15 36.04 -5.75
C PRO A 69 -5.63 35.94 -6.04
N ASP A 70 -5.08 36.55 -7.10
CA ASP A 70 -3.65 36.43 -7.48
C ASP A 70 -2.76 37.54 -6.87
N PRO A 71 -2.43 37.57 -5.56
CA PRO A 71 -1.44 38.50 -5.04
C PRO A 71 0.00 38.00 -5.22
N CYS A 72 0.19 36.72 -5.59
CA CYS A 72 1.48 36.08 -5.80
C CYS A 72 1.36 35.07 -6.95
N GLY A 73 2.48 34.74 -7.59
CA GLY A 73 2.64 33.52 -8.36
C GLY A 73 3.00 32.33 -7.48
N VAL A 74 2.84 31.12 -8.03
CA VAL A 74 3.31 29.88 -7.40
C VAL A 74 4.03 29.02 -8.41
N GLU A 75 5.21 28.54 -8.02
CA GLU A 75 6.00 27.57 -8.76
C GLU A 75 6.14 26.29 -7.94
N ILE A 76 6.24 25.15 -8.62
CA ILE A 76 6.49 23.87 -7.96
C ILE A 76 7.95 23.52 -8.13
N GLY A 77 8.62 23.26 -7.00
CA GLY A 77 10.03 22.91 -6.95
C GLY A 77 10.27 21.55 -6.30
N SER A 78 11.43 20.97 -6.61
CA SER A 78 11.94 19.77 -5.94
C SER A 78 12.21 20.04 -4.47
N GLY A 79 11.81 19.09 -3.61
CA GLY A 79 12.28 19.02 -2.23
C GLY A 79 13.60 18.23 -2.15
N ASP A 80 14.19 18.20 -0.96
CA ASP A 80 15.42 17.45 -0.71
C ASP A 80 15.21 15.95 -0.94
N GLY A 81 16.00 15.38 -1.84
CA GLY A 81 15.97 13.95 -2.14
C GLY A 81 14.79 13.47 -2.98
N SER A 82 14.01 14.40 -3.55
CA SER A 82 12.87 14.04 -4.41
C SER A 82 13.29 13.73 -5.86
N HIS A 83 12.57 12.81 -6.50
CA HIS A 83 12.77 12.45 -7.91
C HIS A 83 11.78 13.22 -8.78
N MET A 84 11.92 14.55 -8.77
CA MET A 84 11.01 15.46 -9.46
C MET A 84 11.55 15.87 -10.84
N ASP A 85 10.69 15.76 -11.86
CA ASP A 85 10.92 16.32 -13.20
C ASP A 85 9.80 17.31 -13.53
N GLY A 86 10.14 18.60 -13.56
CA GLY A 86 9.16 19.69 -13.65
C GLY A 86 8.17 19.64 -12.49
N SER A 87 6.89 19.43 -12.79
CA SER A 87 5.82 19.28 -11.80
C SER A 87 5.39 17.83 -11.53
N THR A 88 6.18 16.84 -11.99
CA THR A 88 5.88 15.42 -11.82
C THR A 88 6.87 14.75 -10.87
N LEU A 89 6.34 14.02 -9.89
CA LEU A 89 7.12 13.15 -9.00
C LEU A 89 7.02 11.71 -9.49
N ASP A 90 8.17 11.07 -9.71
CA ASP A 90 8.27 9.66 -10.10
C ASP A 90 8.77 8.82 -8.91
N PHE A 91 8.02 7.78 -8.55
CA PHE A 91 8.36 6.82 -7.49
C PHE A 91 8.88 5.51 -8.10
N GLY A 92 8.95 5.41 -9.43
CA GLY A 92 9.43 4.26 -10.18
C GLY A 92 8.52 3.05 -10.05
N SER A 93 9.04 2.00 -9.41
CA SER A 93 8.38 0.71 -9.28
C SER A 93 8.37 0.23 -7.83
N LEU A 94 7.20 -0.22 -7.36
CA LEU A 94 6.99 -0.60 -5.97
C LEU A 94 6.60 -2.07 -5.84
N PRO A 95 7.27 -2.84 -4.97
CA PRO A 95 6.82 -4.17 -4.63
C PRO A 95 5.50 -4.09 -3.83
N ALA A 96 4.44 -4.74 -4.31
CA ALA A 96 3.17 -4.79 -3.60
C ALA A 96 3.31 -5.42 -2.19
N ALA A 97 4.33 -6.25 -1.98
CA ALA A 97 4.63 -6.88 -0.69
C ALA A 97 5.05 -5.90 0.42
N LYS A 98 5.42 -4.66 0.08
CA LYS A 98 5.75 -3.63 1.08
C LYS A 98 4.51 -3.11 1.83
N PHE A 99 3.32 -3.24 1.25
CA PHE A 99 2.06 -2.71 1.78
C PHE A 99 1.30 -3.78 2.57
N LYS A 100 1.73 -4.04 3.80
CA LYS A 100 1.22 -5.16 4.60
C LYS A 100 -0.09 -4.83 5.29
N ASN A 101 -0.23 -3.62 5.82
CA ASN A 101 -1.39 -3.16 6.56
C ASN A 101 -2.03 -1.95 5.87
N ALA A 102 -3.32 -1.75 6.16
CA ALA A 102 -3.99 -0.52 5.78
C ALA A 102 -3.35 0.68 6.51
N GLY A 103 -3.16 1.79 5.82
CA GLY A 103 -2.53 2.98 6.38
C GLY A 103 -1.00 2.98 6.36
N ASP A 104 -0.34 1.88 5.99
CA ASP A 104 1.13 1.86 5.81
C ASP A 104 1.55 2.99 4.84
N ILE A 105 2.46 3.87 5.29
CA ILE A 105 3.08 4.92 4.49
C ILE A 105 4.37 4.40 3.87
N LEU A 106 4.58 4.63 2.56
CA LEU A 106 5.78 4.24 1.85
C LEU A 106 6.33 5.35 0.96
N ASP A 107 7.65 5.33 0.86
CA ASP A 107 8.49 6.14 -0.03
C ASP A 107 8.07 7.63 -0.02
N PRO A 108 8.01 8.29 1.15
CA PRO A 108 7.64 9.69 1.24
C PRO A 108 8.64 10.56 0.46
N GLN A 109 8.12 11.43 -0.41
CA GLN A 109 8.90 12.40 -1.17
C GLN A 109 8.45 13.81 -0.82
N THR A 110 9.41 14.71 -0.69
CA THR A 110 9.16 16.13 -0.41
C THR A 110 9.16 16.93 -1.71
N PHE A 111 8.34 17.96 -1.77
CA PHE A 111 8.38 18.99 -2.81
C PHE A 111 8.07 20.33 -2.18
N VAL A 112 8.25 21.42 -2.91
CA VAL A 112 7.95 22.76 -2.41
C VAL A 112 6.99 23.50 -3.32
N LEU A 113 6.09 24.26 -2.70
CA LEU A 113 5.29 25.27 -3.37
C LEU A 113 5.95 26.62 -3.09
N LYS A 114 6.66 27.16 -4.08
CA LYS A 114 7.42 28.39 -3.98
C LYS A 114 6.55 29.56 -4.38
N LEU A 115 6.34 30.49 -3.47
CA LEU A 115 5.64 31.73 -3.74
C LEU A 115 6.58 32.68 -4.49
N THR A 116 6.10 33.27 -5.58
CA THR A 116 6.87 34.19 -6.43
C THR A 116 6.08 35.47 -6.66
N ASP A 117 6.78 36.54 -7.04
CA ASP A 117 6.18 37.80 -7.51
C ASP A 117 5.03 38.35 -6.64
N CYS A 118 5.13 38.18 -5.32
CA CYS A 118 4.13 38.68 -4.39
C CYS A 118 4.06 40.21 -4.41
N GLY A 119 2.84 40.74 -4.47
CA GLY A 119 2.54 42.16 -4.30
C GLY A 119 2.80 42.65 -2.86
N ASP A 120 2.27 43.83 -2.53
CA ASP A 120 2.50 44.45 -1.23
C ASP A 120 2.03 43.53 -0.06
N PRO A 121 2.93 43.07 0.82
CA PRO A 121 2.61 42.18 1.94
C PRO A 121 1.58 42.78 2.91
N SER A 122 1.46 44.10 2.95
CA SER A 122 0.50 44.77 3.83
C SER A 122 -0.95 44.63 3.38
N VAL A 123 -1.19 44.30 2.10
CA VAL A 123 -2.52 43.95 1.56
C VAL A 123 -2.81 42.46 1.79
N LEU A 124 -1.77 41.65 1.97
CA LEU A 124 -1.81 40.21 2.19
C LEU A 124 -2.01 39.81 3.65
N GLY A 125 -2.50 40.71 4.51
CA GLY A 125 -2.52 40.58 5.98
C GLY A 125 -3.34 39.44 6.58
N ILE A 126 -3.53 38.33 5.86
CA ILE A 126 -4.18 37.10 6.28
C ILE A 126 -3.44 35.89 5.68
N GLN A 127 -3.23 34.86 6.48
CA GLN A 127 -2.68 33.57 6.06
C GLN A 127 -3.63 32.90 5.04
N PRO A 128 -3.16 32.44 3.86
CA PRO A 128 -4.01 31.74 2.92
C PRO A 128 -4.28 30.32 3.41
N ASN A 129 -5.47 29.82 3.06
CA ASN A 129 -5.78 28.41 3.17
C ASN A 129 -5.23 27.67 1.95
N ILE A 130 -4.70 26.47 2.16
CA ILE A 130 -4.37 25.56 1.07
C ILE A 130 -5.49 24.53 0.91
N THR A 131 -6.00 24.39 -0.31
CA THR A 131 -6.97 23.35 -0.67
C THR A 131 -6.33 22.43 -1.70
N VAL A 132 -6.38 21.12 -1.44
CA VAL A 132 -5.96 20.11 -2.41
C VAL A 132 -7.17 19.62 -3.19
N VAL A 133 -7.03 19.51 -4.51
CA VAL A 133 -8.10 19.06 -5.41
C VAL A 133 -7.57 17.97 -6.33
N GLY A 134 -8.29 16.85 -6.42
CA GLY A 134 -8.00 15.78 -7.35
C GLY A 134 -9.00 14.64 -7.22
N ASP A 135 -8.81 13.60 -8.04
CA ASP A 135 -9.60 12.37 -7.93
C ASP A 135 -9.14 11.56 -6.73
N THR A 136 -10.12 11.00 -6.01
CA THR A 136 -9.89 10.20 -4.81
C THR A 136 -10.48 8.81 -4.99
N ILE A 137 -9.95 7.85 -4.23
CA ILE A 137 -10.51 6.50 -4.24
C ILE A 137 -11.85 6.51 -3.49
N ALA A 138 -12.87 5.85 -4.04
CA ALA A 138 -14.21 5.78 -3.45
C ALA A 138 -14.19 5.41 -1.96
N GLY A 139 -14.91 6.17 -1.12
CA GLY A 139 -15.01 5.94 0.32
C GLY A 139 -13.94 6.63 1.17
N THR A 140 -13.09 7.47 0.57
CA THR A 140 -12.17 8.37 1.28
C THR A 140 -12.05 9.68 0.51
N ASN A 141 -11.76 10.77 1.22
CA ASN A 141 -11.42 12.07 0.64
C ASN A 141 -9.94 12.45 0.85
N LYS A 142 -9.12 11.57 1.43
CA LYS A 142 -7.69 11.84 1.70
C LYS A 142 -6.73 11.09 0.76
N VAL A 143 -7.22 10.02 0.11
CA VAL A 143 -6.38 9.14 -0.71
C VAL A 143 -6.66 9.39 -2.20
N PHE A 144 -5.70 10.01 -2.86
CA PHE A 144 -5.76 10.47 -4.25
C PHE A 144 -5.30 9.40 -5.22
N ARG A 145 -6.03 9.27 -6.34
CA ARG A 145 -5.69 8.37 -7.44
C ARG A 145 -6.53 8.76 -8.66
N ASP A 146 -5.88 8.89 -9.80
CA ASP A 146 -6.53 9.06 -11.10
C ASP A 146 -7.14 7.70 -11.53
N PRO A 147 -8.47 7.58 -11.65
CA PRO A 147 -9.13 6.35 -12.07
C PRO A 147 -8.94 6.03 -13.55
N ASP A 148 -8.70 7.07 -14.37
CA ASP A 148 -8.66 7.01 -15.83
C ASP A 148 -7.23 7.22 -16.37
N SER A 149 -6.23 6.81 -15.57
CA SER A 149 -4.84 6.81 -16.05
C SER A 149 -4.75 5.93 -17.29
N ASP A 150 -4.64 6.59 -18.44
CA ASP A 150 -4.67 6.03 -19.80
C ASP A 150 -3.42 5.17 -20.05
N ASP A 151 -3.31 4.05 -19.34
CA ASP A 151 -2.19 3.13 -19.45
C ASP A 151 -2.56 2.01 -20.42
N SER A 152 -2.36 2.33 -21.71
CA SER A 152 -2.53 1.42 -22.85
C SER A 152 -1.76 0.08 -22.74
N LEU A 153 -0.94 -0.10 -21.70
CA LEU A 153 -0.08 -1.27 -21.49
C LEU A 153 -0.21 -1.91 -20.09
N GLY A 154 -1.05 -1.40 -19.19
CA GLY A 154 -1.10 -1.86 -17.80
C GLY A 154 -2.47 -1.67 -17.15
N ARG A 155 -2.95 -2.67 -16.41
CA ARG A 155 -4.13 -2.48 -15.55
C ARG A 155 -3.80 -1.41 -14.51
N THR A 156 -4.71 -0.49 -14.22
CA THR A 156 -4.57 0.43 -13.09
C THR A 156 -4.47 -0.37 -11.78
N SER A 157 -3.55 0.03 -10.91
CA SER A 157 -3.39 -0.56 -9.59
C SER A 157 -4.65 -0.35 -8.74
N LYS A 158 -4.90 -1.29 -7.82
CA LYS A 158 -5.99 -1.20 -6.84
C LYS A 158 -5.46 -1.37 -5.43
N GLY A 159 -6.14 -0.72 -4.48
CA GLY A 159 -5.81 -0.78 -3.06
C GLY A 159 -4.69 0.16 -2.63
N LEU A 160 -4.13 0.96 -3.55
CA LEU A 160 -3.07 1.95 -3.28
C LEU A 160 -3.50 3.33 -3.77
N GLY A 161 -2.99 4.38 -3.12
CA GLY A 161 -3.18 5.77 -3.52
C GLY A 161 -2.14 6.68 -2.88
N PHE A 162 -2.21 7.96 -3.21
CA PHE A 162 -1.32 8.99 -2.69
C PHE A 162 -2.00 9.78 -1.58
N VAL A 163 -1.22 10.20 -0.59
CA VAL A 163 -1.63 11.13 0.47
C VAL A 163 -0.67 12.30 0.47
N PHE A 164 -1.14 13.47 0.92
CA PHE A 164 -0.37 14.70 0.93
C PHE A 164 -0.46 15.35 2.31
N ALA A 165 0.62 15.98 2.76
CA ALA A 165 0.67 16.78 3.96
C ALA A 165 1.46 18.07 3.69
N VAL A 166 1.14 19.13 4.42
CA VAL A 166 1.99 20.32 4.50
C VAL A 166 3.09 20.02 5.52
N GLY A 167 4.33 20.34 5.19
CA GLY A 167 5.50 20.07 6.03
C GLY A 167 6.38 18.92 5.53
N ASP A 168 7.19 18.39 6.45
CA ASP A 168 8.22 17.40 6.16
C ASP A 168 7.71 15.95 6.21
N GLN A 169 8.64 14.99 6.13
CA GLN A 169 8.31 13.56 6.17
C GLN A 169 7.70 13.09 7.49
N GLN A 170 7.87 13.82 8.61
CA GLN A 170 7.25 13.44 9.88
C GLN A 170 5.76 13.78 9.89
N GLU A 171 5.37 14.84 9.19
CA GLU A 171 3.97 15.26 9.11
C GLU A 171 3.11 14.22 8.41
N ILE A 172 3.63 13.56 7.36
CA ILE A 172 2.83 12.59 6.59
C ILE A 172 2.61 11.25 7.30
N GLU A 173 3.39 10.94 8.34
CA GLU A 173 3.20 9.74 9.17
C GLU A 173 1.92 9.83 10.04
N GLN A 174 1.36 11.03 10.21
CA GLN A 174 0.15 11.27 10.99
C GLN A 174 -1.06 11.46 10.06
N GLU A 175 -2.02 10.53 10.09
CA GLU A 175 -3.22 10.57 9.23
C GLU A 175 -4.07 11.83 9.43
N ASP A 176 -4.04 12.44 10.62
CA ASP A 176 -4.74 13.69 10.91
C ASP A 176 -4.17 14.88 10.14
N ASN A 177 -2.90 14.81 9.72
CA ASN A 177 -2.23 15.87 8.96
C ASN A 177 -2.41 15.70 7.44
N TRP A 178 -3.07 14.61 7.00
CA TRP A 178 -3.33 14.39 5.59
C TRP A 178 -4.38 15.37 5.06
N LEU A 179 -4.02 16.04 3.98
CA LEU A 179 -4.89 16.97 3.28
C LEU A 179 -6.13 16.26 2.72
N MET A 180 -7.27 16.90 2.94
CA MET A 180 -8.57 16.39 2.52
C MET A 180 -9.01 17.08 1.23
N ASN A 181 -9.44 16.29 0.25
CA ASN A 181 -9.89 16.75 -1.05
C ASN A 181 -11.04 17.76 -0.92
N ASN A 182 -10.87 18.93 -1.52
CA ASN A 182 -11.81 20.06 -1.48
C ASN A 182 -12.14 20.59 -0.06
N ILE A 183 -11.28 20.34 0.93
CA ILE A 183 -11.41 20.92 2.26
C ILE A 183 -10.23 21.88 2.47
N PRO A 184 -10.49 23.17 2.74
CA PRO A 184 -9.44 24.13 3.05
C PRO A 184 -8.69 23.73 4.33
N THR A 185 -7.38 23.85 4.31
CA THR A 185 -6.49 23.68 5.46
C THR A 185 -5.76 24.99 5.73
N GLU A 186 -5.85 25.48 6.96
CA GLU A 186 -5.10 26.65 7.41
C GLU A 186 -3.60 26.30 7.42
N LEU A 187 -2.78 27.17 6.83
CA LEU A 187 -1.33 27.06 6.97
C LEU A 187 -0.92 27.54 8.37
N SER A 188 0.16 26.98 8.92
CA SER A 188 0.72 27.46 10.18
C SER A 188 1.06 28.95 10.09
N ASP A 189 0.81 29.69 11.17
CA ASP A 189 1.20 31.10 11.32
C ASP A 189 2.72 31.33 11.21
N ASP A 190 3.52 30.26 11.39
CA ASP A 190 4.97 30.30 11.22
C ASP A 190 5.41 30.37 9.74
N ILE A 191 4.50 30.13 8.80
CA ILE A 191 4.78 30.18 7.36
C ILE A 191 4.52 31.60 6.85
N GLU A 192 5.58 32.37 6.67
CA GLU A 192 5.47 33.72 6.09
C GLU A 192 5.05 33.66 4.62
N VAL A 193 4.06 34.47 4.25
CA VAL A 193 3.52 34.46 2.89
C VAL A 193 4.14 35.62 2.11
N ALA A 194 5.36 35.38 1.62
CA ALA A 194 6.15 36.38 0.92
C ALA A 194 6.84 35.79 -0.32
N SER A 195 7.20 36.68 -1.25
CA SER A 195 7.95 36.27 -2.45
C SER A 195 9.28 35.63 -2.05
N GLY A 196 9.56 34.46 -2.63
CA GLY A 196 10.74 33.67 -2.32
C GLY A 196 10.56 32.67 -1.17
N VAL A 197 9.41 32.66 -0.49
CA VAL A 197 9.11 31.65 0.52
C VAL A 197 8.72 30.33 -0.16
N SER A 198 9.27 29.24 0.36
CA SER A 198 8.97 27.87 -0.06
C SER A 198 8.14 27.18 1.01
N ILE A 199 6.95 26.74 0.66
CA ILE A 199 6.08 25.95 1.53
C ILE A 199 6.45 24.48 1.32
N PRO A 200 7.00 23.79 2.34
CA PRO A 200 7.31 22.37 2.23
C PRO A 200 6.04 21.55 2.15
N MET A 201 6.03 20.58 1.26
CA MET A 201 4.97 19.62 1.07
C MET A 201 5.57 18.23 1.04
N THR A 202 4.82 17.25 1.53
CA THR A 202 5.20 15.85 1.43
C THR A 202 4.08 15.07 0.77
N VAL A 203 4.44 14.12 -0.09
CA VAL A 203 3.56 13.13 -0.68
C VAL A 203 4.09 11.74 -0.37
N ALA A 204 3.20 10.81 -0.09
CA ALA A 204 3.56 9.42 0.13
C ALA A 204 2.49 8.49 -0.43
N ILE A 205 2.82 7.21 -0.47
CA ILE A 205 1.93 6.18 -0.98
C ILE A 205 1.38 5.40 0.19
N THR A 206 0.06 5.23 0.20
CA THR A 206 -0.63 4.49 1.26
C THR A 206 -1.47 3.36 0.70
N ARG A 207 -1.67 2.33 1.53
CA ARG A 207 -2.64 1.26 1.26
C ARG A 207 -4.03 1.64 1.78
N LYS A 208 -5.01 1.60 0.89
CA LYS A 208 -6.42 1.78 1.23
C LYS A 208 -7.01 0.48 1.80
N GLY A 209 -7.37 0.53 3.08
CA GLY A 209 -8.23 -0.48 3.72
C GLY A 209 -7.71 -1.92 3.63
N SER A 210 -8.59 -2.88 3.94
CA SER A 210 -8.25 -4.31 3.99
C SER A 210 -8.34 -5.03 2.65
N GLU A 211 -8.74 -4.35 1.57
CA GLU A 211 -8.87 -4.96 0.25
C GLU A 211 -7.51 -5.43 -0.28
N GLY A 212 -7.55 -6.42 -1.17
CA GLY A 212 -6.35 -6.95 -1.82
C GLY A 212 -5.71 -5.93 -2.75
N ILE A 213 -4.38 -5.88 -2.75
CA ILE A 213 -3.63 -5.02 -3.67
C ILE A 213 -3.58 -5.68 -5.03
N GLN A 214 -4.00 -4.94 -6.06
CA GLN A 214 -3.81 -5.35 -7.45
C GLN A 214 -2.64 -4.56 -8.04
N PRO A 215 -1.58 -5.23 -8.53
CA PRO A 215 -0.47 -4.57 -9.19
C PRO A 215 -0.92 -3.90 -10.49
N GLY A 216 -0.29 -2.78 -10.82
CA GLY A 216 -0.66 -1.96 -11.96
C GLY A 216 0.03 -0.60 -11.98
N ALA A 217 -0.43 0.31 -12.84
CA ALA A 217 -0.01 1.71 -12.76
C ALA A 217 -0.68 2.43 -11.59
N LEU A 218 0.06 3.32 -10.92
CA LEU A 218 -0.47 4.16 -9.85
C LEU A 218 -0.20 5.61 -10.20
N VAL A 219 -1.23 6.32 -10.64
CA VAL A 219 -1.13 7.71 -11.10
C VAL A 219 -2.09 8.58 -10.29
N ALA A 220 -1.70 9.82 -10.01
CA ALA A 220 -2.60 10.87 -9.56
C ALA A 220 -2.28 12.20 -10.24
N LYS A 221 -3.32 13.01 -10.44
CA LYS A 221 -3.21 14.42 -10.81
C LYS A 221 -3.83 15.25 -9.69
N VAL A 222 -3.07 16.19 -9.15
CA VAL A 222 -3.48 16.98 -8.00
C VAL A 222 -3.19 18.46 -8.25
N ARG A 223 -4.13 19.31 -7.81
CA ARG A 223 -4.03 20.76 -7.86
C ARG A 223 -4.11 21.35 -6.47
N PHE A 224 -3.14 22.16 -6.10
CA PHE A 224 -3.17 22.96 -4.87
C PHE A 224 -3.73 24.34 -5.18
N ILE A 225 -4.61 24.84 -4.33
CA ILE A 225 -5.23 26.16 -4.48
C ILE A 225 -5.00 26.91 -3.17
N PHE A 226 -4.23 27.98 -3.23
CA PHE A 226 -4.12 28.92 -2.12
C PHE A 226 -5.28 29.90 -2.19
N THR A 227 -6.03 30.06 -1.11
CA THR A 227 -7.15 31.00 -1.05
C THR A 227 -6.95 31.98 0.09
N TYR A 228 -6.87 33.27 -0.23
CA TYR A 228 -6.92 34.33 0.78
C TYR A 228 -8.38 34.64 1.11
N PRO A 229 -8.75 34.73 2.40
CA PRO A 229 -10.11 35.08 2.82
C PRO A 229 -10.46 36.56 2.58
#